data_AF-A0A9D8UUV4-F1
#
_entry.id   AF-A0A9D8UUV4-F1
#
_cell.length_a   1.000
_cell.length_b   1.000
_cell.length_c   1.000
_cell.angle_alpha   90.00
_cell.angle_beta   90.00
_cell.angle_gamma   90.00
#
_symmetry.space_group_name_H-M   'P 1'
#
loop_
_entity.id
_entity.type
_entity.pdbx_description
1 polymer ?
#
loop_
_entity_poly.entity_id
_entity_poly.type
_entity_poly.pdbx_seq_one_letter_code
_entity_poly.pdbx_strand_id
1 'polypeptide(L)'
;MQPLSLTQRIDQISQHIVRARLYLDLWSYFEEEDSRHRIIHTMREYNEFFRFTPHAYLATFVIYASGAFDKRRDTISLRPLFREVSVAGHLQQQNISLIETSLEQAQPIADKVAILRHKAFAHRSAHISYNDVFQMASVTPNELRELTVIALSISNCLLLAVGLHEQHFRELPRNAAESMMDALARK
;
A
#
# COMPACT_ATOMS: atom_id res chain seq x y z
N MET A 1 -11.70 -25.12 -6.65
CA MET A 1 -11.11 -24.89 -5.30
C MET A 1 -12.11 -24.13 -4.46
N GLN A 2 -12.29 -24.50 -3.19
CA GLN A 2 -13.06 -23.67 -2.26
C GLN A 2 -12.28 -22.40 -1.89
N PRO A 3 -12.95 -21.26 -1.68
CA PRO A 3 -12.30 -20.05 -1.20
C PRO A 3 -11.81 -20.22 0.24
N LEU A 4 -10.80 -19.44 0.63
CA LEU A 4 -10.36 -19.31 2.02
C LEU A 4 -11.50 -18.81 2.91
N SER A 5 -11.44 -19.14 4.22
CA SER A 5 -12.45 -18.67 5.17
C SER A 5 -12.48 -17.15 5.26
N LEU A 6 -13.60 -16.57 5.70
CA LEU A 6 -13.74 -15.11 5.84
C LEU A 6 -12.64 -14.53 6.75
N THR A 7 -12.41 -15.16 7.91
CA THR A 7 -11.34 -14.78 8.86
C THR A 7 -9.95 -14.82 8.22
N GLN A 8 -9.63 -15.88 7.45
CA GLN A 8 -8.34 -15.97 6.74
C GLN A 8 -8.18 -14.87 5.69
N ARG A 9 -9.24 -14.55 4.93
CA ARG A 9 -9.21 -13.49 3.93
C ARG A 9 -9.03 -12.10 4.56
N ILE A 10 -9.67 -11.86 5.71
CA ILE A 10 -9.51 -10.61 6.47
C ILE A 10 -8.08 -10.48 7.01
N ASP A 11 -7.53 -11.52 7.64
CA ASP A 11 -6.14 -11.50 8.10
C ASP A 11 -5.15 -11.25 6.95
N GLN A 12 -5.34 -11.93 5.81
CA GLN A 12 -4.49 -11.75 4.64
C GLN A 12 -4.53 -10.33 4.07
N ILE A 13 -5.72 -9.70 3.96
CA ILE A 13 -5.79 -8.32 3.45
C ILE A 13 -5.15 -7.33 4.42
N SER A 14 -5.32 -7.52 5.73
CA SER A 14 -4.70 -6.67 6.74
C SER A 14 -3.17 -6.77 6.68
N GLN A 15 -2.63 -7.98 6.55
CA GLN A 15 -1.19 -8.17 6.32
C GLN A 15 -0.71 -7.55 5.01
N HIS A 16 -1.50 -7.62 3.93
CA HIS A 16 -1.18 -6.94 2.67
C HIS A 16 -1.10 -5.43 2.82
N ILE A 17 -2.01 -4.82 3.58
CA ILE A 17 -2.01 -3.37 3.83
C ILE A 17 -0.77 -2.96 4.62
N VAL A 18 -0.41 -3.72 5.67
CA VAL A 18 0.83 -3.48 6.42
C VAL A 18 2.05 -3.59 5.49
N ARG A 19 2.14 -4.65 4.67
CA ARG A 19 3.24 -4.83 3.71
C ARG A 19 3.31 -3.69 2.70
N ALA A 20 2.17 -3.24 2.17
CA ALA A 20 2.12 -2.09 1.26
C ALA A 20 2.79 -0.87 1.92
N ARG A 21 2.42 -0.56 3.17
CA ARG A 21 3.01 0.56 3.90
C ARG A 21 4.52 0.43 4.07
N LEU A 22 5.03 -0.77 4.36
CA LEU A 22 6.48 -0.98 4.48
C LEU A 22 7.23 -0.59 3.19
N TYR A 23 6.70 -0.98 2.03
CA TYR A 23 7.30 -0.64 0.75
C TYR A 23 7.21 0.86 0.45
N LEU A 24 6.11 1.51 0.84
CA LEU A 24 5.97 2.96 0.70
C LEU A 24 6.99 3.69 1.57
N ASP A 25 7.14 3.30 2.83
CA ASP A 25 8.06 3.95 3.77
C ASP A 25 9.53 3.79 3.31
N LEU A 26 9.89 2.62 2.77
CA LEU A 26 11.21 2.40 2.16
C LEU A 26 11.41 3.25 0.91
N TRP A 27 10.44 3.28 0.00
CA TRP A 27 10.50 4.13 -1.18
C TRP A 27 10.68 5.61 -0.79
N SER A 28 9.87 6.11 0.15
CA SER A 28 9.97 7.47 0.65
C SER A 28 11.35 7.78 1.23
N TYR A 29 11.92 6.86 2.00
CA TYR A 29 13.28 7.05 2.52
C TYR A 29 14.32 7.26 1.42
N PHE A 30 14.25 6.52 0.31
CA PHE A 30 15.22 6.66 -0.78
C PHE A 30 14.94 7.82 -1.75
N GLU A 31 13.69 8.28 -1.85
CA GLU A 31 13.28 9.25 -2.89
C GLU A 31 12.86 10.63 -2.36
N GLU A 32 12.43 10.78 -1.10
CA GLU A 32 12.10 12.09 -0.54
C GLU A 32 13.35 12.97 -0.37
N GLU A 33 13.18 14.27 -0.62
CA GLU A 33 14.28 15.23 -0.76
C GLU A 33 15.23 15.22 0.45
N ASP A 34 14.67 15.31 1.66
CA ASP A 34 15.43 15.38 2.91
C ASP A 34 16.31 14.14 3.14
N SER A 35 15.74 12.95 3.02
CA SER A 35 16.48 11.70 3.21
C SER A 35 17.43 11.43 2.06
N ARG A 36 17.01 11.67 0.82
CA ARG A 36 17.81 11.45 -0.38
C ARG A 36 19.08 12.29 -0.38
N HIS A 37 19.00 13.57 -0.02
CA HIS A 37 20.18 14.43 0.06
C HIS A 37 21.24 13.89 1.04
N ARG A 38 20.83 13.24 2.13
CA ARG A 38 21.76 12.66 3.11
C ARG A 38 22.46 11.39 2.61
N ILE A 39 21.82 10.62 1.74
CA ILE A 39 22.30 9.27 1.35
C ILE A 39 22.76 9.16 -0.11
N ILE A 40 22.62 10.22 -0.92
CA ILE A 40 22.87 10.16 -2.36
C ILE A 40 24.30 9.75 -2.72
N HIS A 41 25.29 10.14 -1.91
CA HIS A 41 26.69 9.76 -2.13
C HIS A 41 26.87 8.25 -1.99
N THR A 42 26.35 7.67 -0.90
CA THR A 42 26.33 6.22 -0.68
C THR A 42 25.54 5.49 -1.77
N MET A 43 24.39 6.03 -2.20
CA MET A 43 23.60 5.44 -3.29
C MET A 43 24.39 5.39 -4.60
N ARG A 44 25.21 6.42 -4.89
CA ARG A 44 26.04 6.48 -6.10
C ARG A 44 27.20 5.48 -6.07
N GLU A 45 27.74 5.15 -4.90
CA GLU A 45 28.77 4.11 -4.77
C GLU A 45 28.22 2.74 -5.19
N TYR A 46 26.97 2.44 -4.82
CA TYR A 46 26.27 1.20 -5.18
C TYR A 46 25.17 1.48 -6.23
N ASN A 47 25.49 2.26 -7.25
CA ASN A 47 24.52 2.81 -8.22
C ASN A 47 23.61 1.74 -8.82
N GLU A 48 24.15 0.64 -9.32
CA GLU A 48 23.33 -0.39 -9.98
C GLU A 48 22.30 -1.03 -9.02
N PHE A 49 22.61 -1.11 -7.72
CA PHE A 49 21.65 -1.60 -6.73
C PHE A 49 20.57 -0.54 -6.44
N PHE A 50 20.99 0.69 -6.12
CA PHE A 50 20.07 1.74 -5.71
C PHE A 50 19.31 2.40 -6.86
N ARG A 51 19.72 2.17 -8.11
CA ARG A 51 18.97 2.58 -9.31
C ARG A 51 17.63 1.86 -9.42
N PHE A 52 17.58 0.57 -9.05
CA PHE A 52 16.36 -0.25 -9.20
C PHE A 52 15.58 -0.42 -7.90
N THR A 53 16.27 -0.31 -6.76
CA THR A 53 15.68 -0.62 -5.44
C THR A 53 14.46 0.25 -5.11
N PRO A 54 14.51 1.60 -5.18
CA PRO A 54 13.34 2.44 -4.90
C PRO A 54 12.20 2.19 -5.88
N HIS A 55 12.52 1.98 -7.17
CA HIS A 55 11.52 1.63 -8.18
C HIS A 55 10.79 0.32 -7.85
N ALA A 56 11.53 -0.71 -7.42
CA ALA A 56 10.94 -1.99 -7.02
C ALA A 56 10.02 -1.84 -5.79
N TYR A 57 10.40 -1.01 -4.82
CA TYR A 57 9.54 -0.70 -3.67
C TYR A 57 8.24 -0.01 -4.09
N LEU A 58 8.33 1.02 -4.93
CA LEU A 58 7.14 1.71 -5.41
C LEU A 58 6.22 0.79 -6.22
N ALA A 59 6.78 0.00 -7.14
CA ALA A 59 6.04 -0.97 -7.93
C ALA A 59 5.29 -1.97 -7.04
N THR A 60 5.98 -2.49 -6.03
CA THR A 60 5.42 -3.47 -5.08
C THR A 60 4.33 -2.85 -4.23
N PHE A 61 4.53 -1.63 -3.72
CA PHE A 61 3.50 -0.86 -3.04
C PHE A 61 2.25 -0.70 -3.91
N VAL A 62 2.40 -0.27 -5.17
CA VAL A 62 1.27 -0.05 -6.08
C VAL A 62 0.47 -1.34 -6.31
N ILE A 63 1.15 -2.48 -6.44
CA ILE A 63 0.48 -3.78 -6.60
C ILE A 63 -0.36 -4.12 -5.36
N TYR A 64 0.21 -4.03 -4.16
CA TYR A 64 -0.52 -4.34 -2.93
C TYR A 64 -1.66 -3.36 -2.67
N ALA A 65 -1.40 -2.05 -2.79
CA ALA A 65 -2.38 -1.00 -2.55
C ALA A 65 -3.55 -1.11 -3.54
N SER A 66 -3.28 -1.29 -4.83
CA SER A 66 -4.35 -1.49 -5.82
C SER A 66 -5.14 -2.77 -5.56
N GLY A 67 -4.49 -3.86 -5.12
CA GLY A 67 -5.16 -5.10 -4.76
C GLY A 67 -6.14 -4.94 -3.58
N ALA A 68 -5.77 -4.15 -2.57
CA ALA A 68 -6.62 -3.89 -1.41
C ALA A 68 -7.95 -3.19 -1.76
N PHE A 69 -7.96 -2.39 -2.83
CA PHE A 69 -9.12 -1.66 -3.33
C PHE A 69 -9.69 -2.22 -4.64
N ASP A 70 -9.31 -3.45 -5.03
CA ASP A 70 -9.85 -4.07 -6.24
C ASP A 70 -11.38 -4.26 -6.12
N LYS A 71 -12.08 -3.99 -7.23
CA LYS A 71 -13.56 -4.04 -7.30
C LYS A 71 -14.06 -5.44 -7.69
N ARG A 72 -13.17 -6.33 -8.12
CA ARG A 72 -13.49 -7.71 -8.47
C ARG A 72 -13.99 -8.49 -7.26
N ARG A 73 -14.95 -9.39 -7.50
CA ARG A 73 -15.57 -10.22 -6.44
C ARG A 73 -14.82 -11.52 -6.18
N ASP A 74 -13.94 -11.92 -7.10
CA ASP A 74 -13.12 -13.14 -7.00
C ASP A 74 -11.74 -12.89 -6.38
N THR A 75 -11.51 -11.68 -5.86
CA THR A 75 -10.27 -11.27 -5.20
C THR A 75 -10.51 -10.90 -3.73
N ILE A 76 -9.46 -11.02 -2.92
CA ILE A 76 -9.46 -10.58 -1.52
C ILE A 76 -9.22 -9.06 -1.50
N SER A 77 -10.28 -8.27 -1.33
CA SER A 77 -10.21 -6.81 -1.23
C SER A 77 -11.18 -6.26 -0.18
N LEU A 78 -10.96 -5.02 0.26
CA LEU A 78 -11.66 -4.43 1.41
C LEU A 78 -13.17 -4.32 1.19
N ARG A 79 -13.62 -3.88 0.01
CA ARG A 79 -15.05 -3.61 -0.25
C ARG A 79 -15.89 -4.90 -0.29
N PRO A 80 -15.51 -5.98 -1.00
CA PRO A 80 -16.19 -7.27 -0.90
C PRO A 80 -16.21 -7.84 0.51
N LEU A 81 -15.07 -7.81 1.22
CA LEU A 81 -15.01 -8.32 2.60
C LEU A 81 -15.91 -7.55 3.54
N PHE A 82 -15.91 -6.22 3.45
CA PHE A 82 -16.84 -5.38 4.21
C PHE A 82 -18.30 -5.79 3.98
N ARG A 83 -18.71 -5.99 2.73
CA ARG A 83 -20.08 -6.44 2.43
C ARG A 83 -20.41 -7.78 3.06
N GLU A 84 -19.49 -8.74 2.98
CA GLU A 84 -19.67 -10.08 3.56
C GLU A 84 -19.80 -10.03 5.10
N VAL A 85 -18.92 -9.28 5.77
CA VAL A 85 -18.94 -9.12 7.24
C VAL A 85 -20.21 -8.38 7.68
N SER A 86 -20.65 -7.36 6.94
CA SER A 86 -21.89 -6.64 7.22
C SER A 86 -23.13 -7.52 7.07
N VAL A 87 -23.20 -8.34 6.01
CA VAL A 87 -24.31 -9.29 5.81
C VAL A 87 -24.33 -10.37 6.88
N ALA A 88 -23.17 -10.81 7.36
CA ALA A 88 -23.06 -11.76 8.47
C ALA A 88 -23.47 -11.17 9.84
N GLY A 89 -23.75 -9.86 9.92
CA GLY A 89 -24.20 -9.20 11.15
C GLY A 89 -23.10 -9.02 12.20
N HIS A 90 -21.83 -9.10 11.80
CA HIS A 90 -20.69 -8.98 12.71
C HIS A 90 -20.31 -7.52 13.02
N LEU A 91 -20.85 -6.55 12.28
CA LEU A 91 -20.54 -5.13 12.46
C LEU A 91 -21.67 -4.36 13.13
N GLN A 92 -21.31 -3.49 14.06
CA GLN A 92 -22.20 -2.48 14.62
C GLN A 92 -22.46 -1.36 13.58
N GLN A 93 -23.64 -0.74 13.64
CA GLN A 93 -24.05 0.31 12.69
C GLN A 93 -23.03 1.46 12.58
N GLN A 94 -22.44 1.87 13.70
CA GLN A 94 -21.39 2.90 13.72
C GLN A 94 -20.15 2.52 12.91
N ASN A 95 -19.74 1.25 12.97
CA ASN A 95 -18.58 0.75 12.22
C ASN A 95 -18.92 0.63 10.73
N ILE A 96 -20.16 0.29 10.38
CA ILE A 96 -20.63 0.26 8.99
C ILE A 96 -20.49 1.65 8.37
N SER A 97 -21.06 2.68 9.00
CA SER A 97 -20.98 4.06 8.49
C SER A 97 -19.53 4.56 8.40
N LEU A 98 -18.70 4.26 9.40
CA LEU A 98 -17.28 4.62 9.39
C LEU A 98 -16.53 3.97 8.21
N ILE A 99 -16.76 2.68 7.95
CA ILE A 99 -16.13 1.97 6.84
C ILE A 99 -16.62 2.52 5.49
N GLU A 100 -17.91 2.82 5.35
CA GLU A 100 -18.47 3.39 4.12
C GLU A 100 -17.84 4.75 3.79
N THR A 101 -17.82 5.67 4.76
CA THR A 101 -17.16 6.97 4.61
C THR A 101 -15.67 6.81 4.28
N SER A 102 -14.97 5.88 4.95
CA SER A 102 -13.56 5.60 4.70
C SER A 102 -13.33 5.08 3.27
N LEU A 103 -14.19 4.19 2.78
CA LEU A 103 -14.12 3.67 1.42
C LEU A 103 -14.38 4.75 0.37
N GLU A 104 -15.28 5.71 0.65
CA GLU A 104 -15.53 6.86 -0.22
C GLU A 104 -14.34 7.81 -0.25
N GLN A 105 -13.75 8.12 0.91
CA GLN A 105 -12.55 8.95 1.03
C GLN A 105 -11.34 8.34 0.31
N ALA A 106 -11.15 7.02 0.43
CA ALA A 106 -10.04 6.33 -0.24
C ALA A 106 -10.21 6.23 -1.77
N GLN A 107 -11.44 6.29 -2.30
CA GLN A 107 -11.73 5.95 -3.68
C GLN A 107 -10.96 6.81 -4.72
N PRO A 108 -10.90 8.15 -4.59
CA PRO A 108 -10.14 8.98 -5.54
C PRO A 108 -8.66 8.61 -5.59
N ILE A 109 -8.05 8.35 -4.43
CA ILE A 109 -6.63 7.98 -4.35
C ILE A 109 -6.42 6.56 -4.89
N ALA A 110 -7.30 5.62 -4.56
CA ALA A 110 -7.25 4.25 -5.05
C ALA A 110 -7.36 4.19 -6.59
N ASP A 111 -8.18 5.04 -7.21
CA ASP A 111 -8.29 5.12 -8.67
C ASP A 111 -6.99 5.66 -9.31
N LYS A 112 -6.29 6.61 -8.67
CA LYS A 112 -4.95 7.05 -9.10
C LYS A 112 -3.92 5.93 -9.04
N VAL A 113 -3.91 5.16 -7.95
CA VAL A 113 -3.01 3.99 -7.78
C VAL A 113 -3.35 2.89 -8.81
N ALA A 114 -4.63 2.69 -9.13
CA ALA A 114 -5.06 1.76 -10.15
C ALA A 114 -4.53 2.15 -11.55
N ILE A 115 -4.50 3.45 -11.89
CA ILE A 115 -3.88 3.95 -13.12
C ILE A 115 -2.40 3.55 -13.18
N LEU A 116 -1.65 3.74 -12.09
CA LEU A 116 -0.24 3.33 -12.03
C LEU A 116 -0.08 1.82 -12.25
N ARG A 117 -0.88 1.00 -11.55
CA ARG A 117 -0.83 -0.46 -11.71
C ARG A 117 -1.12 -0.85 -13.16
N HIS A 118 -2.21 -0.34 -13.73
CA HIS A 118 -2.71 -0.78 -15.04
C HIS A 118 -1.93 -0.24 -16.23
N LYS A 119 -1.21 0.88 -16.10
CA LYS A 119 -0.54 1.51 -17.24
C LYS A 119 0.99 1.54 -17.13
N ALA A 120 1.55 1.50 -15.92
CA ALA A 120 3.00 1.55 -15.70
C ALA A 120 3.61 0.21 -15.26
N PHE A 121 2.96 -0.51 -14.33
CA PHE A 121 3.61 -1.64 -13.64
C PHE A 121 3.14 -3.04 -14.08
N ALA A 122 1.84 -3.33 -14.01
CA ALA A 122 1.30 -4.67 -14.28
C ALA A 122 1.03 -4.89 -15.77
N HIS A 123 0.43 -3.89 -16.42
CA HIS A 123 0.25 -3.87 -17.87
C HIS A 123 0.91 -2.59 -18.36
N ARG A 124 1.97 -2.70 -19.16
CA ARG A 124 2.57 -1.51 -19.78
C ARG A 124 1.73 -1.16 -20.99
N SER A 125 1.20 0.06 -21.02
CA SER A 125 0.50 0.53 -22.20
C SER A 125 1.49 0.77 -23.34
N ALA A 126 1.13 0.37 -24.56
CA ALA A 126 1.93 0.62 -25.76
C ALA A 126 1.77 2.05 -26.30
N HIS A 127 0.89 2.86 -25.71
CA HIS A 127 0.45 4.15 -26.27
C HIS A 127 0.72 5.36 -25.38
N ILE A 128 1.32 5.18 -24.21
CA ILE A 128 1.62 6.27 -23.28
C ILE A 128 2.98 6.01 -22.63
N SER A 129 3.79 7.05 -22.47
CA SER A 129 5.11 6.90 -21.86
C SER A 129 4.98 6.64 -20.36
N TYR A 130 6.04 6.10 -19.75
CA TYR A 130 6.08 5.89 -18.30
C TYR A 130 5.85 7.19 -17.53
N ASN A 131 6.47 8.29 -17.96
CA ASN A 131 6.31 9.60 -17.30
C ASN A 131 4.89 10.16 -17.43
N ASP A 132 4.26 10.00 -18.59
CA ASP A 132 2.89 10.47 -18.82
C ASP A 132 1.89 9.71 -17.97
N VAL A 133 2.13 8.41 -17.67
CA VAL A 133 1.29 7.65 -16.74
C VAL A 133 1.38 8.23 -15.32
N PHE A 134 2.56 8.61 -14.87
CA PHE A 134 2.75 9.23 -13.56
C PHE A 134 2.08 10.60 -13.48
N GLN A 135 2.20 11.42 -14.54
CA GLN A 135 1.50 12.69 -14.64
C GLN A 135 -0.02 12.50 -14.66
N MET A 136 -0.51 11.49 -15.37
CA MET A 136 -1.94 11.15 -15.42
C MET A 136 -2.48 10.70 -14.06
N ALA A 137 -1.74 9.86 -13.34
CA ALA A 137 -2.13 9.44 -12.00
C ALA A 137 -2.11 10.60 -11.01
N SER A 138 -1.17 11.55 -11.15
CA SER A 138 -1.05 12.76 -10.33
C SER A 138 -1.24 12.46 -8.83
N VAL A 139 -0.56 11.42 -8.36
CA VAL A 139 -0.64 10.97 -6.97
C VAL A 139 0.59 11.45 -6.21
N THR A 140 0.35 12.00 -5.03
CA THR A 140 1.39 12.53 -4.15
C THR A 140 1.81 11.49 -3.10
N PRO A 141 3.04 11.58 -2.55
CA PRO A 141 3.46 10.73 -1.44
C PRO A 141 2.50 10.75 -0.25
N ASN A 142 1.92 11.92 0.06
CA ASN A 142 0.97 12.07 1.17
C ASN A 142 -0.34 11.35 0.90
N GLU A 143 -0.89 11.44 -0.31
CA GLU A 143 -2.07 10.65 -0.70
C GLU A 143 -1.79 9.14 -0.60
N LEU A 144 -0.60 8.68 -1.01
CA LEU A 144 -0.24 7.27 -0.87
C LEU A 144 -0.21 6.83 0.60
N ARG A 145 0.32 7.67 1.51
CA ARG A 145 0.32 7.39 2.95
C ARG A 145 -1.10 7.39 3.50
N GLU A 146 -1.90 8.39 3.16
CA GLU A 146 -3.30 8.52 3.55
C GLU A 146 -4.10 7.28 3.15
N LEU A 147 -3.92 6.79 1.91
CA LEU A 147 -4.56 5.58 1.43
C LEU A 147 -4.24 4.37 2.32
N THR A 148 -3.00 4.20 2.76
CA THR A 148 -2.64 3.11 3.67
C THR A 148 -3.27 3.27 5.05
N VAL A 149 -3.35 4.49 5.58
CA VAL A 149 -3.97 4.77 6.89
C VAL A 149 -5.46 4.44 6.85
N ILE A 150 -6.15 4.89 5.81
CA ILE A 150 -7.57 4.59 5.61
C ILE A 150 -7.78 3.07 5.45
N ALA A 151 -6.95 2.40 4.64
CA ALA A 151 -7.02 0.96 4.45
C ALA A 151 -6.83 0.20 5.77
N LEU A 152 -5.85 0.61 6.60
CA LEU A 152 -5.58 -0.02 7.89
C LEU A 152 -6.76 0.14 8.84
N SER A 153 -7.33 1.36 8.92
CA SER A 153 -8.52 1.65 9.73
C SER A 153 -9.69 0.73 9.37
N ILE A 154 -10.01 0.63 8.08
CA ILE A 154 -11.06 -0.29 7.59
C ILE A 154 -10.72 -1.73 7.99
N SER A 155 -9.49 -2.16 7.75
CA SER A 155 -9.07 -3.54 8.02
C SER A 155 -9.14 -3.90 9.50
N ASN A 156 -8.81 -2.96 10.41
CA ASN A 156 -8.89 -3.16 11.85
C ASN A 156 -10.35 -3.28 12.31
N CYS A 157 -11.28 -2.49 11.76
CA CYS A 157 -12.71 -2.68 12.03
C CYS A 157 -13.18 -4.09 11.62
N LEU A 158 -12.71 -4.60 10.47
CA LEU A 158 -13.04 -5.94 10.00
C LEU A 158 -12.41 -7.04 10.87
N LEU A 159 -11.14 -6.87 11.28
CA LEU A 159 -10.43 -7.79 12.17
C LEU A 159 -11.17 -7.94 13.50
N LEU A 160 -11.50 -6.82 14.14
CA LEU A 160 -12.22 -6.81 15.42
C LEU A 160 -13.60 -7.46 15.30
N ALA A 161 -14.32 -7.22 14.20
CA ALA A 161 -15.63 -7.81 13.94
C ALA A 161 -15.60 -9.34 13.88
N VAL A 162 -14.46 -9.94 13.50
CA VAL A 162 -14.28 -11.40 13.44
C VAL A 162 -13.44 -11.95 14.60
N GLY A 163 -13.22 -11.17 15.65
CA GLY A 163 -12.50 -11.59 16.87
C GLY A 163 -10.98 -11.69 16.72
N LEU A 164 -10.39 -11.01 15.72
CA LEU A 164 -8.95 -10.91 15.54
C LEU A 164 -8.39 -9.60 16.12
N HIS A 165 -7.07 -9.57 16.32
CA HIS A 165 -6.36 -8.39 16.81
C HIS A 165 -6.09 -7.37 15.70
N GLU A 166 -6.09 -6.10 16.09
CA GLU A 166 -5.70 -4.99 15.21
C GLU A 166 -4.25 -5.11 14.73
N GLN A 167 -4.00 -4.51 13.58
CA GLN A 167 -2.67 -4.35 13.01
C GLN A 167 -2.19 -2.91 13.17
N HIS A 168 -0.87 -2.74 13.18
CA HIS A 168 -0.21 -1.44 13.26
C HIS A 168 0.96 -1.38 12.29
N PHE A 169 1.22 -0.19 11.75
CA PHE A 169 2.44 0.05 10.99
C PHE A 169 3.66 0.02 11.91
N ARG A 170 4.80 -0.37 11.36
CA ARG A 170 6.08 -0.45 12.08
C ARG A 170 7.16 0.28 11.31
N GLU A 171 7.95 1.05 12.03
CA GLU A 171 9.08 1.81 11.46
C GLU A 171 10.34 0.96 11.26
N LEU A 172 10.35 -0.28 11.76
CA LEU A 172 11.53 -1.15 11.77
C LEU A 172 12.24 -1.26 10.41
N PRO A 173 11.54 -1.45 9.26
CA PRO A 173 12.24 -1.56 7.97
C PRO A 173 12.92 -0.26 7.55
N ARG A 174 12.32 0.90 7.85
CA ARG A 174 12.94 2.21 7.59
C ARG A 174 14.17 2.40 8.48
N ASN A 175 14.05 2.14 9.77
CA ASN A 175 15.18 2.29 10.72
C ASN A 175 16.34 1.35 10.36
N ALA A 176 16.03 0.15 9.87
CA ALA A 176 17.03 -0.79 9.37
C ALA A 176 17.69 -0.29 8.08
N ALA A 177 16.94 0.29 7.14
CA ALA A 177 17.49 0.91 5.94
C ALA A 177 18.39 2.10 6.28
N GLU A 178 17.98 2.95 7.23
CA GLU A 178 18.79 4.05 7.76
C GLU A 178 20.10 3.55 8.36
N SER A 179 20.03 2.56 9.25
CA SER A 179 21.22 1.95 9.86
C SER A 179 22.17 1.33 8.82
N MET A 180 21.61 0.71 7.77
CA MET A 180 22.39 0.14 6.67
C MET A 180 23.12 1.25 5.90
N MET A 181 22.44 2.33 5.52
CA MET A 181 23.05 3.44 4.78
C MET A 181 24.15 4.14 5.59
N ASP A 182 23.94 4.32 6.90
CA ASP A 182 24.95 4.86 7.80
C ASP A 182 26.18 3.96 7.91
N ALA A 183 25.99 2.64 7.91
CA ALA A 183 27.10 1.68 7.94
C ALA A 183 27.88 1.66 6.62
N LEU A 184 27.20 1.79 5.49
CA LEU A 184 27.83 1.89 4.17
C LEU A 184 28.63 3.20 4.02
N ALA A 185 28.12 4.31 4.54
CA ALA A 185 28.77 5.62 4.43
C ALA A 185 30.07 5.76 5.26
N ARG A 186 30.32 4.86 6.22
CA ARG A 186 31.52 4.87 7.08
C ARG A 186 32.68 4.02 6.54
N LYS A 187 32.49 3.34 5.42
CA LYS A 187 33.55 2.58 4.73
C LYS A 187 34.45 3.51 3.93
#